data_AF-A0A2R8A9T7-F1
#
_entry.id   AF-A0A2R8A9T7-F1
#
_cell.length_a   1.000
_cell.length_b   1.000
_cell.length_c   1.000
_cell.angle_alpha   90.00
_cell.angle_beta   90.00
_cell.angle_gamma   90.00
#
_symmetry.space_group_name_H-M   'P 1'
#
loop_
_entity.id
_entity.type
_entity.pdbx_description
1 polymer ?
#
loop_
_entity_poly.entity_id
_entity_poly.type
_entity_poly.pdbx_seq_one_letter_code
_entity_poly.pdbx_strand_id
1 'polypeptide(L)'
;MSRWSDEFDEHPIHQLLNQADEYLASEVDNTDAEFGDERRRLRNVLGTLRAVVAGLDPDFYPKQLLDQIHQHFNGQVLNQLRAYSTQKAVNQLRTANDHATQYAPQIFSLAGMSRPQEAQESVSNAQKAFASFAASMESTANETNQRFTKHEAELSAVREKAASLEQTLDGLDTTANDKLAEWQYDFTEMQTAQAQQHSDAQIERDTKFDEFLTEWKTTVESQQNEIATTQADKLQDTLDAFKVIGEETLADVKEKHASIREIHKLVGRDSVAGGYQTSAGEEKAEANRWRWISLACLAAAIIWLGVKYWSGFSTTTAGGLNWPEIITASSLTAVFLVAAGYTSRQSKLHRDNEKLLRSYALETKALDPFIASLEKDEQQAIKAELVRRMFGQQNATGRNKQVKLDEGSMKTIVEKVSDGVTEIVEKVVNKS
;
A
#
# COMPACT_ATOMS: atom_id res chain seq x y z
N MET A 1 55.24 -30.43 42.56
CA MET A 1 56.42 -30.95 43.27
C MET A 1 55.95 -32.06 44.16
N SER A 2 56.79 -33.06 44.39
CA SER A 2 56.39 -34.21 45.21
C SER A 2 56.50 -33.81 46.68
N ARG A 3 55.74 -34.46 47.56
CA ARG A 3 55.91 -34.28 49.01
C ARG A 3 57.35 -34.52 49.47
N TRP A 4 58.07 -35.40 48.79
CA TRP A 4 59.42 -35.84 49.16
C TRP A 4 60.49 -34.83 48.77
N SER A 5 60.33 -34.18 47.61
CA SER A 5 61.23 -33.08 47.20
C SER A 5 61.18 -31.91 48.18
N ASP A 6 59.99 -31.57 48.68
CA ASP A 6 59.82 -30.47 49.63
C ASP A 6 60.50 -30.81 50.98
N GLU A 7 60.39 -32.07 51.43
CA GLU A 7 61.01 -32.55 52.67
C GLU A 7 62.55 -32.60 52.60
N PHE A 8 63.12 -32.82 51.42
CA PHE A 8 64.58 -32.79 51.18
C PHE A 8 65.14 -31.36 51.22
N ASP A 9 64.46 -30.42 50.57
CA ASP A 9 64.88 -29.01 50.49
C ASP A 9 64.83 -28.34 51.88
N GLU A 10 63.91 -28.75 52.75
CA GLU A 10 63.78 -28.26 54.12
C GLU A 10 64.74 -28.95 55.12
N HIS A 11 65.57 -29.90 54.69
CA HIS A 11 66.42 -30.67 55.61
C HIS A 11 67.49 -29.79 56.32
N PRO A 12 67.67 -29.90 57.65
CA PRO A 12 68.52 -28.99 58.43
C PRO A 12 70.03 -29.11 58.14
N ILE A 13 70.47 -30.15 57.44
CA ILE A 13 71.85 -30.31 56.96
C ILE A 13 72.30 -29.12 56.10
N HIS A 14 71.39 -28.54 55.30
CA HIS A 14 71.71 -27.41 54.42
C HIS A 14 72.07 -26.17 55.23
N GLN A 15 71.31 -25.90 56.30
CA GLN A 15 71.60 -24.81 57.23
C GLN A 15 72.89 -25.05 58.01
N LEU A 16 73.14 -26.29 58.46
CA LEU A 16 74.37 -26.66 59.15
C LEU A 16 75.61 -26.36 58.32
N LEU A 17 75.62 -26.77 57.05
CA LEU A 17 76.77 -26.58 56.16
C LEU A 17 77.08 -25.10 55.95
N ASN A 18 76.04 -24.26 55.86
CA ASN A 18 76.20 -22.81 55.75
C ASN A 18 76.78 -22.20 57.03
N GLN A 19 76.31 -22.62 58.21
CA GLN A 19 76.84 -22.15 59.50
C GLN A 19 78.30 -22.59 59.72
N ALA A 20 78.66 -23.81 59.30
CA ALA A 20 80.01 -24.32 59.44
C ALA A 20 81.03 -23.51 58.61
N ASP A 21 80.65 -23.12 57.39
CA ASP A 21 81.47 -22.23 56.54
C ASP A 21 81.65 -20.85 57.15
N GLU A 22 80.59 -20.29 57.75
CA GLU A 22 80.62 -18.98 58.39
C GLU A 22 81.61 -18.96 59.57
N TYR A 23 81.58 -19.98 60.44
CA TYR A 23 82.54 -20.10 61.54
C TYR A 23 83.98 -20.30 61.06
N LEU A 24 84.17 -21.05 59.97
CA LEU A 24 85.47 -21.26 59.33
C LEU A 24 85.97 -20.05 58.56
N ALA A 25 85.15 -19.03 58.29
CA ALA A 25 85.54 -17.81 57.60
C ALA A 25 86.19 -16.76 58.52
N SER A 26 86.18 -16.96 59.84
CA SER A 26 86.78 -16.03 60.82
C SER A 26 88.26 -15.71 60.52
N GLU A 27 88.62 -14.42 60.61
CA GLU A 27 89.99 -13.91 60.41
C GLU A 27 90.83 -14.09 61.68
N VAL A 28 92.07 -14.57 61.51
CA VAL A 28 93.01 -14.82 62.61
C VAL A 28 94.37 -14.21 62.25
N ASP A 29 94.83 -13.26 63.06
CA ASP A 29 96.16 -12.67 62.95
C ASP A 29 97.16 -13.62 63.60
N ASN A 30 98.14 -14.07 62.81
CA ASN A 30 99.23 -15.00 63.18
C ASN A 30 98.84 -16.49 63.19
N THR A 31 98.96 -17.13 62.02
CA THR A 31 98.75 -18.56 61.81
C THR A 31 100.07 -19.29 61.59
N ASP A 32 100.30 -20.39 62.28
CA ASP A 32 101.36 -21.34 61.94
C ASP A 32 100.93 -22.29 60.81
N ALA A 33 101.86 -23.11 60.31
CA ALA A 33 101.59 -24.05 59.22
C ALA A 33 100.55 -25.13 59.60
N GLU A 34 100.56 -25.55 60.86
CA GLU A 34 99.64 -26.56 61.42
C GLU A 34 98.18 -26.06 61.45
N PHE A 35 97.97 -24.80 61.83
CA PHE A 35 96.68 -24.14 61.78
C PHE A 35 96.09 -24.11 60.36
N GLY A 36 96.93 -23.78 59.36
CA GLY A 36 96.51 -23.71 57.97
C GLY A 36 96.06 -25.05 57.40
N ASP A 37 96.76 -26.13 57.76
CA ASP A 37 96.46 -27.48 57.31
C ASP A 37 95.15 -28.02 57.89
N GLU A 38 94.93 -27.85 59.20
CA GLU A 38 93.69 -28.29 59.86
C GLU A 38 92.47 -27.53 59.30
N ARG A 39 92.57 -26.21 59.12
CA ARG A 39 91.48 -25.40 58.56
C ARG A 39 91.15 -25.78 57.11
N ARG A 40 92.17 -26.01 56.28
CA ARG A 40 92.00 -26.42 54.87
C ARG A 40 91.33 -27.78 54.75
N ARG A 41 91.77 -28.76 55.57
CA ARG A 41 91.18 -30.10 55.57
C ARG A 41 89.69 -30.05 55.91
N LEU A 42 89.33 -29.31 56.95
CA LEU A 42 87.93 -29.24 57.39
C LEU A 42 87.04 -28.56 56.35
N ARG A 43 87.54 -27.51 55.69
CA ARG A 43 86.85 -26.87 54.55
C ARG A 43 86.64 -27.86 53.39
N ASN A 44 87.64 -28.68 53.07
CA ASN A 44 87.51 -29.69 52.00
C ASN A 44 86.47 -30.76 52.34
N VAL A 45 86.42 -31.21 53.60
CA VAL A 45 85.41 -32.19 54.05
C VAL A 45 84.00 -31.60 53.96
N LEU A 46 83.79 -30.38 54.45
CA LEU A 46 82.48 -29.71 54.38
C LEU A 46 82.06 -29.41 52.94
N GLY A 47 83.01 -28.99 52.08
CA GLY A 47 82.76 -28.81 50.66
C GLY A 47 82.38 -30.11 49.95
N THR A 48 83.03 -31.23 50.31
CA THR A 48 82.69 -32.56 49.78
C THR A 48 81.30 -32.98 50.23
N LEU A 49 80.97 -32.81 51.51
CA LEU A 49 79.64 -33.12 52.03
C LEU A 49 78.55 -32.27 51.35
N ARG A 50 78.80 -30.97 51.11
CA ARG A 50 77.87 -30.11 50.36
C ARG A 50 77.65 -30.62 48.93
N ALA A 51 78.71 -30.97 48.22
CA ALA A 51 78.61 -31.48 46.86
C ALA A 51 77.83 -32.81 46.79
N VAL A 52 78.07 -33.70 47.76
CA VAL A 52 77.35 -34.97 47.86
C VAL A 52 75.87 -34.74 48.14
N VAL A 53 75.53 -33.89 49.11
CA VAL A 53 74.14 -33.56 49.43
C VAL A 53 73.43 -32.94 48.23
N ALA A 54 74.09 -32.02 47.51
CA ALA A 54 73.52 -31.41 46.30
C ALA A 54 73.27 -32.40 45.16
N GLY A 55 74.00 -33.52 45.11
CA GLY A 55 73.83 -34.57 44.11
C GLY A 55 72.83 -35.67 44.48
N LEU A 56 72.20 -35.62 45.66
CA LEU A 56 71.18 -36.59 46.05
C LEU A 56 69.87 -36.34 45.31
N ASP A 57 69.15 -37.41 44.98
CA ASP A 57 67.82 -37.34 44.38
C ASP A 57 66.79 -36.87 45.43
N PRO A 58 66.13 -35.70 45.26
CA PRO A 58 65.18 -35.16 46.23
C PRO A 58 63.95 -36.05 46.43
N ASP A 59 63.57 -36.83 45.41
CA ASP A 59 62.46 -37.78 45.51
C ASP A 59 62.87 -39.10 46.18
N PHE A 60 64.18 -39.38 46.28
CA PHE A 60 64.71 -40.63 46.85
C PHE A 60 66.12 -40.47 47.44
N TYR A 61 66.19 -40.02 48.69
CA TYR A 61 67.45 -39.86 49.45
C TYR A 61 67.45 -40.68 50.76
N PRO A 62 68.63 -41.12 51.26
CA PRO A 62 68.73 -41.89 52.49
C PRO A 62 68.56 -40.99 53.72
N LYS A 63 67.31 -40.61 54.03
CA LYS A 63 66.97 -39.68 55.11
C LYS A 63 67.64 -40.02 56.45
N GLN A 64 67.61 -41.28 56.87
CA GLN A 64 68.23 -41.71 58.14
C GLN A 64 69.75 -41.48 58.17
N LEU A 65 70.45 -41.69 57.05
CA LEU A 65 71.89 -41.46 56.97
C LEU A 65 72.19 -39.96 56.99
N LEU A 66 71.37 -39.15 56.31
CA LEU A 66 71.48 -37.70 56.30
C LEU A 66 71.20 -37.10 57.69
N ASP A 67 70.20 -37.63 58.40
CA ASP A 67 69.89 -37.29 59.79
C ASP A 67 71.06 -37.64 60.73
N GLN A 68 71.68 -38.81 60.58
CA GLN A 68 72.83 -39.22 61.38
C GLN A 68 74.05 -38.32 61.15
N ILE A 69 74.35 -37.99 59.89
CA ILE A 69 75.43 -37.05 59.53
C ILE A 69 75.11 -35.68 60.14
N HIS A 70 73.88 -35.19 59.97
CA HIS A 70 73.45 -33.91 60.54
C HIS A 70 73.62 -33.88 62.07
N GLN A 71 73.12 -34.88 62.79
CA GLN A 71 73.19 -34.94 64.26
C GLN A 71 74.64 -34.93 64.76
N HIS A 72 75.53 -35.71 64.13
CA HIS A 72 76.95 -35.76 64.51
C HIS A 72 77.67 -34.46 64.18
N PHE A 73 77.48 -33.93 62.97
CA PHE A 73 78.11 -32.68 62.58
C PHE A 73 77.60 -31.50 63.41
N ASN A 74 76.32 -31.48 63.78
CA ASN A 74 75.75 -30.39 64.59
C ASN A 74 76.28 -30.45 66.04
N GLY A 75 76.29 -31.65 66.63
CA GLY A 75 76.66 -31.84 68.03
C GLY A 75 78.16 -31.84 68.29
N GLN A 76 78.99 -32.29 67.34
CA GLN A 76 80.42 -32.43 67.55
C GLN A 76 81.22 -31.42 66.73
N VAL A 77 81.05 -31.41 65.40
CA VAL A 77 81.87 -30.56 64.52
C VAL A 77 81.51 -29.06 64.67
N LEU A 78 80.22 -28.72 64.62
CA LEU A 78 79.76 -27.34 64.67
C LEU A 78 79.99 -26.70 66.05
N ASN A 79 79.86 -27.48 67.14
CA ASN A 79 80.17 -27.00 68.48
C ASN A 79 81.66 -26.63 68.62
N GLN A 80 82.57 -27.43 68.06
CA GLN A 80 84.00 -27.07 68.05
C GLN A 80 84.31 -25.90 67.12
N LEU A 81 83.62 -25.78 65.98
CA LEU A 81 83.72 -24.62 65.09
C LEU A 81 83.22 -23.32 65.75
N ARG A 82 82.16 -23.40 66.56
CA ARG A 82 81.66 -22.27 67.35
C ARG A 82 82.64 -21.89 68.46
N ALA A 83 83.25 -22.87 69.13
CA ALA A 83 84.32 -22.60 70.10
C ALA A 83 85.54 -21.97 69.42
N TYR A 84 85.90 -22.46 68.23
CA TYR A 84 86.96 -21.91 67.38
C TYR A 84 86.70 -20.46 66.98
N SER A 85 85.49 -20.10 66.56
CA SER A 85 85.18 -18.72 66.14
C SER A 85 85.36 -17.70 67.28
N THR A 86 85.28 -18.15 68.54
CA THR A 86 85.47 -17.32 69.74
C THR A 86 86.91 -17.34 70.26
N GLN A 87 87.53 -18.51 70.36
CA GLN A 87 88.83 -18.70 71.05
C GLN A 87 90.03 -18.76 70.09
N LYS A 88 89.80 -19.01 68.79
CA LYS A 88 90.81 -19.08 67.71
C LYS A 88 91.97 -20.07 67.97
N ALA A 89 91.73 -21.14 68.73
CA ALA A 89 92.74 -22.14 69.06
C ALA A 89 92.79 -23.32 68.06
N VAL A 90 94.00 -23.73 67.65
CA VAL A 90 94.25 -24.87 66.72
C VAL A 90 93.61 -26.17 67.22
N ASN A 91 93.64 -26.42 68.54
CA ASN A 91 93.09 -27.64 69.14
C ASN A 91 91.62 -27.85 68.79
N GLN A 92 90.82 -26.78 68.66
CA GLN A 92 89.42 -26.89 68.29
C GLN A 92 89.25 -27.35 66.83
N LEU A 93 90.12 -26.91 65.93
CA LEU A 93 90.14 -27.37 64.53
C LEU A 93 90.58 -28.83 64.43
N ARG A 94 91.61 -29.23 65.19
CA ARG A 94 92.05 -30.63 65.26
C ARG A 94 90.93 -31.56 65.75
N THR A 95 90.28 -31.20 66.86
CA THR A 95 89.16 -32.00 67.39
C THR A 95 87.97 -32.04 66.43
N ALA A 96 87.65 -30.93 65.76
CA ALA A 96 86.61 -30.93 64.72
C ALA A 96 86.98 -31.85 63.54
N ASN A 97 88.26 -31.87 63.13
CA ASN A 97 88.78 -32.75 62.10
C ASN A 97 88.75 -34.23 62.50
N ASP A 98 89.04 -34.56 63.75
CA ASP A 98 88.94 -35.93 64.27
C ASP A 98 87.48 -36.42 64.21
N HIS A 99 86.55 -35.58 64.66
CA HIS A 99 85.11 -35.88 64.57
C HIS A 99 84.61 -36.00 63.14
N ALA A 100 85.09 -35.16 62.21
CA ALA A 100 84.76 -35.25 60.80
C ALA A 100 85.31 -36.55 60.17
N THR A 101 86.49 -37.01 60.60
CA THR A 101 87.12 -38.26 60.13
C THR A 101 86.31 -39.49 60.55
N GLN A 102 85.77 -39.49 61.77
CA GLN A 102 84.94 -40.57 62.28
C GLN A 102 83.70 -40.84 61.43
N TYR A 103 83.21 -39.83 60.71
CA TYR A 103 82.04 -39.92 59.82
C TYR A 103 82.39 -39.97 58.32
N ALA A 104 83.67 -40.03 57.96
CA ALA A 104 84.09 -40.17 56.57
C ALA A 104 83.45 -41.37 55.84
N PRO A 105 83.32 -42.58 56.45
CA PRO A 105 82.67 -43.73 55.80
C PRO A 105 81.22 -43.44 55.39
N GLN A 106 80.47 -42.74 56.25
CA GLN A 106 79.07 -42.36 56.03
C GLN A 106 78.97 -41.31 54.92
N ILE A 107 79.90 -40.34 54.88
CA ILE A 107 79.96 -39.33 53.81
C ILE A 107 80.29 -39.97 52.45
N PHE A 108 81.23 -40.92 52.41
CA PHE A 108 81.54 -41.65 51.17
C PHE A 108 80.43 -42.61 50.75
N SER A 109 79.71 -43.21 51.71
CA SER A 109 78.50 -44.00 51.41
C SER A 109 77.40 -43.12 50.80
N LEU A 110 77.24 -41.89 51.31
CA LEU A 110 76.31 -40.91 50.75
C LEU A 110 76.76 -40.48 49.33
N ALA A 111 78.08 -40.31 49.12
CA ALA A 111 78.66 -39.96 47.83
C ALA A 111 78.39 -41.01 46.75
N GLY A 112 78.42 -42.30 47.10
CA GLY A 112 78.06 -43.39 46.20
C GLY A 112 76.59 -43.37 45.73
N MET A 113 75.72 -42.64 46.43
CA MET A 113 74.31 -42.46 46.09
C MET A 113 74.03 -41.11 45.39
N SER A 114 75.01 -40.20 45.36
CA SER A 114 74.90 -38.89 44.70
C SER A 114 75.24 -38.97 43.21
N ARG A 115 74.48 -38.25 42.38
CA ARG A 115 74.75 -38.06 40.95
C ARG A 115 75.50 -36.74 40.72
N PRO A 116 76.26 -36.61 39.61
CA PRO A 116 76.76 -35.31 39.17
C PRO A 116 75.59 -34.32 38.98
N GLN A 117 75.74 -33.10 39.50
CA GLN A 117 74.68 -32.09 39.56
C GLN A 117 74.00 -31.82 38.20
N GLU A 118 74.78 -31.78 37.11
CA GLU A 118 74.27 -31.55 35.73
C GLU A 118 73.28 -32.63 35.25
N ALA A 119 73.50 -33.88 35.66
CA ALA A 119 72.63 -35.00 35.28
C ALA A 119 71.28 -34.95 36.01
N GLN A 120 71.25 -34.42 37.24
CA GLN A 120 70.05 -34.30 38.04
C GLN A 120 69.12 -33.18 37.54
N GLU A 121 69.68 -32.02 37.16
CA GLU A 121 68.90 -30.92 36.58
C GLU A 121 68.19 -31.36 35.28
N SER A 122 68.90 -32.09 34.42
CA SER A 122 68.35 -32.61 33.16
C SER A 122 67.19 -33.58 33.40
N VAL A 123 67.33 -34.48 34.39
CA VAL A 123 66.28 -35.44 34.77
C VAL A 123 65.07 -34.73 35.37
N SER A 124 65.28 -33.76 36.27
CA SER A 124 64.20 -32.98 36.88
C SER A 124 63.40 -32.19 35.84
N ASN A 125 64.09 -31.59 34.86
CA ASN A 125 63.45 -30.86 33.76
C ASN A 125 62.61 -31.81 32.88
N ALA A 126 63.13 -33.00 32.57
CA ALA A 126 62.38 -34.01 31.82
C ALA A 126 61.15 -34.51 32.59
N GLN A 127 61.26 -34.75 33.90
CA GLN A 127 60.14 -35.14 34.76
C GLN A 127 59.06 -34.05 34.82
N LYS A 128 59.45 -32.78 34.98
CA LYS A 128 58.52 -31.64 34.95
C LYS A 128 57.81 -31.51 33.61
N ALA A 129 58.55 -31.65 32.50
CA ALA A 129 57.98 -31.63 31.15
C ALA A 129 56.96 -32.77 30.96
N PHE A 130 57.31 -33.99 31.37
CA PHE A 130 56.40 -35.13 31.27
C PHE A 130 55.16 -34.99 32.14
N ALA A 131 55.31 -34.49 33.38
CA ALA A 131 54.19 -34.22 34.27
C ALA A 131 53.24 -33.15 33.69
N SER A 132 53.80 -32.08 33.11
CA SER A 132 53.00 -31.04 32.45
C SER A 132 52.25 -31.57 31.22
N PHE A 133 52.89 -32.46 30.45
CA PHE A 133 52.28 -33.11 29.31
C PHE A 133 51.13 -34.03 29.73
N ALA A 134 51.34 -34.86 30.76
CA ALA A 134 50.32 -35.74 31.30
C ALA A 134 49.10 -34.94 31.82
N ALA A 135 49.33 -33.86 32.56
CA ALA A 135 48.27 -32.98 33.04
C ALA A 135 47.49 -32.31 31.88
N SER A 136 48.19 -31.85 30.84
CA SER A 136 47.56 -31.29 29.63
C SER A 136 46.70 -32.33 28.90
N MET A 137 47.18 -33.57 28.81
CA MET A 137 46.45 -34.67 28.19
C MET A 137 45.17 -35.00 28.96
N GLU A 138 45.25 -35.05 30.30
CA GLU A 138 44.09 -35.28 31.16
C GLU A 138 43.07 -34.14 31.05
N SER A 139 43.52 -32.89 31.05
CA SER A 139 42.65 -31.72 30.83
C SER A 139 41.95 -31.81 29.47
N THR A 140 42.68 -32.12 28.41
CA THR A 140 42.13 -32.24 27.05
C THR A 140 41.13 -33.40 26.95
N ALA A 141 41.40 -34.53 27.61
CA ALA A 141 40.48 -35.66 27.66
C ALA A 141 39.17 -35.27 28.38
N ASN A 142 39.27 -34.56 29.49
CA ASN A 142 38.10 -34.09 30.25
C ASN A 142 37.28 -33.06 29.45
N GLU A 143 37.92 -32.08 28.83
CA GLU A 143 37.25 -31.10 27.95
C GLU A 143 36.56 -31.79 26.77
N THR A 144 37.23 -32.76 26.16
CA THR A 144 36.66 -33.54 25.04
C THR A 144 35.43 -34.32 25.50
N ASN A 145 35.49 -34.98 26.66
CA ASN A 145 34.36 -35.70 27.23
C ASN A 145 33.18 -34.75 27.54
N GLN A 146 33.44 -33.57 28.11
CA GLN A 146 32.41 -32.55 28.34
C GLN A 146 31.77 -32.05 27.04
N ARG A 147 32.57 -31.88 25.97
CA ARG A 147 32.04 -31.50 24.64
C ARG A 147 31.18 -32.61 24.05
N PHE A 148 31.59 -33.87 24.19
CA PHE A 148 30.79 -35.01 23.73
C PHE A 148 29.44 -35.09 24.44
N THR A 149 29.42 -35.02 25.78
CA THR A 149 28.16 -35.06 26.54
C THR A 149 27.26 -33.87 26.23
N LYS A 150 27.84 -32.67 26.05
CA LYS A 150 27.09 -31.49 25.61
C LYS A 150 26.46 -31.69 24.23
N HIS A 151 27.23 -32.16 23.24
CA HIS A 151 26.72 -32.37 21.89
C HIS A 151 25.70 -33.51 21.82
N GLU A 152 25.84 -34.55 22.65
CA GLU A 152 24.84 -35.62 22.76
C GLU A 152 23.50 -35.08 23.30
N ALA A 153 23.54 -34.21 24.32
CA ALA A 153 22.35 -33.53 24.83
C ALA A 153 21.72 -32.59 23.78
N GLU A 154 22.52 -31.80 23.08
CA GLU A 154 22.06 -30.93 21.99
C GLU A 154 21.41 -31.74 20.86
N LEU A 155 22.00 -32.88 20.47
CA LEU A 155 21.47 -33.77 19.45
C LEU A 155 20.12 -34.37 19.87
N SER A 156 19.98 -34.77 21.14
CA SER A 156 18.71 -35.25 21.68
C SER A 156 17.63 -34.17 21.62
N ALA A 157 17.95 -32.95 22.04
CA ALA A 157 17.01 -31.83 22.00
C ALA A 157 16.58 -31.46 20.57
N VAL A 158 17.50 -31.53 19.59
CA VAL A 158 17.17 -31.29 18.17
C VAL A 158 16.24 -32.39 17.64
N ARG A 159 16.47 -33.66 18.00
CA ARG A 159 15.58 -34.77 17.60
C ARG A 159 14.18 -34.62 18.17
N GLU A 160 14.05 -34.24 19.44
CA GLU A 160 12.75 -33.98 20.06
C GLU A 160 12.02 -32.81 19.37
N LYS A 161 12.73 -31.72 19.08
CA LYS A 161 12.16 -30.60 18.32
C LYS A 161 11.72 -31.03 16.92
N ALA A 162 12.52 -31.81 16.20
CA ALA A 162 12.15 -32.31 14.88
C ALA A 162 10.88 -33.16 14.93
N ALA A 163 10.77 -34.09 15.89
CA ALA A 163 9.57 -34.89 16.09
C ALA A 163 8.33 -34.03 16.42
N SER A 164 8.48 -33.00 17.26
CA SER A 164 7.39 -32.08 17.57
C SER A 164 6.94 -31.26 16.37
N LEU A 165 7.88 -30.87 15.50
CA LEU A 165 7.60 -30.11 14.29
C LEU A 165 6.83 -30.97 13.29
N GLU A 166 7.26 -32.22 13.12
CA GLU A 166 6.60 -33.22 12.26
C GLU A 166 5.15 -33.46 12.70
N GLN A 167 4.92 -33.66 14.00
CA GLN A 167 3.56 -33.80 14.55
C GLN A 167 2.70 -32.54 14.33
N THR A 168 3.29 -31.35 14.46
CA THR A 168 2.57 -30.09 14.22
C THR A 168 2.20 -29.94 12.75
N LEU A 169 3.08 -30.39 11.85
CA LEU A 169 2.87 -30.32 10.41
C LEU A 169 1.77 -31.28 9.95
N ASP A 170 1.74 -32.49 10.50
CA ASP A 170 0.67 -33.48 10.28
C ASP A 170 -0.69 -32.99 10.83
N GLY A 171 -0.69 -32.38 12.01
CA GLY A 171 -1.89 -31.76 12.58
C GLY A 171 -2.40 -30.57 11.76
N LEU A 172 -1.49 -29.77 11.20
CA LEU A 172 -1.85 -28.65 10.33
C LEU A 172 -2.42 -29.14 8.99
N ASP A 173 -1.84 -30.18 8.39
CA ASP A 173 -2.33 -30.79 7.15
C ASP A 173 -3.74 -31.37 7.35
N THR A 174 -3.95 -32.11 8.44
CA THR A 174 -5.27 -32.63 8.80
C THR A 174 -6.29 -31.50 8.97
N THR A 175 -5.94 -30.46 9.74
CA THR A 175 -6.82 -29.31 9.97
C THR A 175 -7.14 -28.55 8.67
N ALA A 176 -6.16 -28.40 7.79
CA ALA A 176 -6.35 -27.74 6.50
C ALA A 176 -7.29 -28.54 5.59
N ASN A 177 -7.13 -29.86 5.54
CA ASN A 177 -8.01 -30.74 4.78
C ASN A 177 -9.44 -30.74 5.33
N ASP A 178 -9.61 -30.75 6.66
CA ASP A 178 -10.92 -30.65 7.30
C ASP A 178 -11.62 -29.32 6.96
N LYS A 179 -10.88 -28.20 7.05
CA LYS A 179 -11.40 -26.88 6.68
C LYS A 179 -11.71 -26.74 5.20
N LEU A 180 -10.92 -27.37 4.33
CA LEU A 180 -11.20 -27.42 2.91
C LEU A 180 -12.50 -28.20 2.63
N ALA A 181 -12.70 -29.33 3.30
CA ALA A 181 -13.91 -30.14 3.17
C ALA A 181 -15.16 -29.39 3.69
N GLU A 182 -15.04 -28.73 4.85
CA GLU A 182 -16.09 -27.86 5.41
C GLU A 182 -16.45 -26.73 4.45
N TRP A 183 -15.45 -26.02 3.91
CA TRP A 183 -15.69 -24.96 2.92
C TRP A 183 -16.32 -25.46 1.62
N GLN A 184 -15.92 -26.64 1.13
CA GLN A 184 -16.53 -27.23 -0.06
C GLN A 184 -17.99 -27.58 0.18
N TYR A 185 -18.31 -28.14 1.36
CA TYR A 185 -19.67 -28.42 1.77
C TYR A 185 -20.51 -27.14 1.85
N ASP A 186 -20.05 -26.17 2.65
CA ASP A 186 -20.72 -24.89 2.87
C ASP A 186 -20.94 -24.13 1.56
N PHE A 187 -19.93 -24.10 0.68
CA PHE A 187 -20.04 -23.44 -0.61
C PHE A 187 -21.10 -24.11 -1.50
N THR A 188 -21.11 -25.45 -1.55
CA THR A 188 -22.07 -26.20 -2.35
C THR A 188 -23.50 -26.03 -1.82
N GLU A 189 -23.67 -26.05 -0.50
CA GLU A 189 -24.95 -25.82 0.16
C GLU A 189 -25.46 -24.39 -0.11
N MET A 190 -24.62 -23.37 0.10
CA MET A 190 -24.98 -21.98 -0.15
C MET A 190 -25.29 -21.73 -1.63
N GLN A 191 -24.51 -22.31 -2.55
CA GLN A 191 -24.75 -22.17 -3.98
C GLN A 191 -26.11 -22.79 -4.38
N THR A 192 -26.40 -23.98 -3.84
CA THR A 192 -27.68 -24.66 -4.09
C THR A 192 -28.85 -23.88 -3.48
N ALA A 193 -28.71 -23.39 -2.26
CA ALA A 193 -29.72 -22.59 -1.58
C ALA A 193 -30.00 -21.27 -2.31
N GLN A 194 -28.96 -20.56 -2.79
CA GLN A 194 -29.14 -19.35 -3.59
C GLN A 194 -29.82 -19.64 -4.92
N ALA A 195 -29.41 -20.69 -5.63
CA ALA A 195 -30.04 -21.08 -6.89
C ALA A 195 -31.54 -21.38 -6.71
N GLN A 196 -31.88 -22.10 -5.63
CA GLN A 196 -33.27 -22.38 -5.28
C GLN A 196 -34.04 -21.09 -4.95
N GLN A 197 -33.50 -20.23 -4.08
CA GLN A 197 -34.14 -18.95 -3.74
C GLN A 197 -34.35 -18.04 -4.97
N HIS A 198 -33.39 -17.99 -5.88
CA HIS A 198 -33.51 -17.23 -7.12
C HIS A 198 -34.62 -17.79 -8.02
N SER A 199 -34.70 -19.11 -8.15
CA SER A 199 -35.75 -19.80 -8.91
C SER A 199 -37.12 -19.54 -8.30
N ASP A 200 -37.27 -19.73 -6.98
CA ASP A 200 -38.53 -19.54 -6.27
C ASP A 200 -39.00 -18.08 -6.37
N ALA A 201 -38.10 -17.11 -6.18
CA ALA A 201 -38.41 -15.70 -6.32
C ALA A 201 -38.76 -15.31 -7.77
N GLN A 202 -38.23 -16.01 -8.78
CA GLN A 202 -38.60 -15.80 -10.18
C GLN A 202 -40.01 -16.32 -10.45
N ILE A 203 -40.32 -17.54 -9.99
CA ILE A 203 -41.66 -18.13 -10.10
C ILE A 203 -42.71 -17.25 -9.40
N GLU A 204 -42.39 -16.73 -8.21
CA GLU A 204 -43.28 -15.84 -7.46
C GLU A 204 -43.52 -14.52 -8.20
N ARG A 205 -42.48 -13.92 -8.78
CA ARG A 205 -42.61 -12.69 -9.58
C ARG A 205 -43.46 -12.91 -10.83
N ASP A 206 -43.24 -14.01 -11.55
CA ASP A 206 -43.98 -14.33 -12.77
C ASP A 206 -45.46 -14.55 -12.42
N THR A 207 -45.75 -15.27 -11.34
CA THR A 207 -47.12 -15.52 -10.86
C THR A 207 -47.82 -14.21 -10.47
N LYS A 208 -47.17 -13.34 -9.69
CA LYS A 208 -47.72 -12.02 -9.32
C LYS A 208 -47.94 -11.11 -10.52
N PHE A 209 -47.06 -11.19 -11.52
CA PHE A 209 -47.21 -10.42 -12.75
C PHE A 209 -48.40 -10.91 -13.59
N ASP A 210 -48.59 -12.23 -13.71
CA ASP A 210 -49.75 -12.82 -14.39
C ASP A 210 -51.08 -12.49 -13.69
N GLU A 211 -51.10 -12.52 -12.37
CA GLU A 211 -52.25 -12.08 -11.55
C GLU A 211 -52.56 -10.60 -11.81
N PHE A 212 -51.54 -9.73 -11.75
CA PHE A 212 -51.69 -8.30 -12.02
C PHE A 212 -52.19 -8.03 -13.45
N LEU A 213 -51.66 -8.73 -14.46
CA LEU A 213 -52.11 -8.60 -15.85
C LEU A 213 -53.57 -9.02 -16.01
N THR A 214 -53.98 -10.09 -15.32
CA THR A 214 -55.37 -10.57 -15.33
C THR A 214 -56.30 -9.55 -14.70
N GLU A 215 -55.96 -9.05 -13.51
CA GLU A 215 -56.74 -8.01 -12.82
C GLU A 215 -56.82 -6.70 -13.62
N TRP A 216 -55.70 -6.28 -14.20
CA TRP A 216 -55.64 -5.10 -15.06
C TRP A 216 -56.53 -5.28 -16.28
N LYS A 217 -56.49 -6.44 -16.95
CA LYS A 217 -57.34 -6.74 -18.10
C LYS A 217 -58.82 -6.69 -17.72
N THR A 218 -59.22 -7.30 -16.61
CA THR A 218 -60.61 -7.24 -16.12
C THR A 218 -61.03 -5.81 -15.79
N THR A 219 -60.15 -5.01 -15.20
CA THR A 219 -60.41 -3.59 -14.91
C THR A 219 -60.62 -2.78 -16.19
N VAL A 220 -59.75 -2.97 -17.19
CA VAL A 220 -59.85 -2.30 -18.49
C VAL A 220 -61.14 -2.73 -19.22
N GLU A 221 -61.48 -4.02 -19.23
CA GLU A 221 -62.72 -4.51 -19.84
C GLU A 221 -63.96 -3.91 -19.15
N SER A 222 -63.95 -3.81 -17.82
CA SER A 222 -65.02 -3.18 -17.05
C SER A 222 -65.15 -1.68 -17.38
N GLN A 223 -64.04 -0.93 -17.37
CA GLN A 223 -64.02 0.49 -17.73
C GLN A 223 -64.44 0.72 -19.18
N GLN A 224 -64.02 -0.14 -20.11
CA GLN A 224 -64.40 -0.04 -21.51
C GLN A 224 -65.91 -0.25 -21.68
N ASN A 225 -66.50 -1.23 -20.98
CA ASN A 225 -67.94 -1.44 -20.98
C ASN A 225 -68.69 -0.26 -20.35
N GLU A 226 -68.23 0.26 -19.21
CA GLU A 226 -68.85 1.42 -18.56
C GLU A 226 -68.78 2.69 -19.42
N ILE A 227 -67.64 2.93 -20.09
CA ILE A 227 -67.50 4.03 -21.04
C ILE A 227 -68.44 3.82 -22.23
N ALA A 228 -68.52 2.61 -22.78
CA ALA A 228 -69.39 2.31 -23.91
C ALA A 228 -70.87 2.52 -23.57
N THR A 229 -71.33 2.07 -22.41
CA THR A 229 -72.71 2.29 -21.94
C THR A 229 -72.97 3.76 -21.66
N THR A 230 -72.07 4.44 -20.93
CA THR A 230 -72.23 5.87 -20.62
C THR A 230 -72.22 6.75 -21.87
N GLN A 231 -71.38 6.42 -22.86
CA GLN A 231 -71.36 7.13 -24.14
C GLN A 231 -72.61 6.83 -24.97
N ALA A 232 -73.10 5.59 -24.96
CA ALA A 232 -74.36 5.23 -25.62
C ALA A 232 -75.54 5.98 -25.01
N ASP A 233 -75.63 6.04 -23.68
CA ASP A 233 -76.68 6.77 -22.95
C ASP A 233 -76.60 8.28 -23.24
N LYS A 234 -75.41 8.89 -23.16
CA LYS A 234 -75.22 10.31 -23.52
C LYS A 234 -75.52 10.59 -24.99
N LEU A 235 -75.17 9.68 -25.89
CA LEU A 235 -75.48 9.82 -27.31
C LEU A 235 -76.99 9.74 -27.53
N GLN A 236 -77.68 8.83 -26.85
CA GLN A 236 -79.13 8.71 -26.90
C GLN A 236 -79.80 9.98 -26.34
N ASP A 237 -79.38 10.46 -25.17
CA ASP A 237 -79.89 11.69 -24.56
C ASP A 237 -79.68 12.92 -25.45
N THR A 238 -78.49 13.05 -26.06
CA THR A 238 -78.21 14.14 -27.00
C THR A 238 -78.99 14.01 -28.29
N LEU A 239 -79.23 12.80 -28.78
CA LEU A 239 -80.02 12.55 -29.97
C LEU A 239 -81.51 12.86 -29.72
N ASP A 240 -82.04 12.52 -28.54
CA ASP A 240 -83.40 12.87 -28.16
C ASP A 240 -83.56 14.37 -27.89
N ALA A 241 -82.59 15.02 -27.23
CA ALA A 241 -82.55 16.48 -27.12
C ALA A 241 -82.44 17.15 -28.50
N PHE A 242 -81.64 16.60 -29.42
CA PHE A 242 -81.52 17.09 -30.79
C PHE A 242 -82.82 16.91 -31.58
N LYS A 243 -83.57 15.82 -31.38
CA LYS A 243 -84.91 15.67 -31.97
C LYS A 243 -85.84 16.75 -31.47
N VAL A 244 -85.89 17.00 -30.16
CA VAL A 244 -86.73 18.06 -29.57
C VAL A 244 -86.34 19.44 -30.14
N ILE A 245 -85.05 19.78 -30.12
CA ILE A 245 -84.54 21.03 -30.71
C ILE A 245 -84.83 21.06 -32.21
N GLY A 246 -84.73 19.93 -32.91
CA GLY A 246 -85.01 19.82 -34.33
C GLY A 246 -86.48 20.07 -34.65
N GLU A 247 -87.40 19.56 -33.83
CA GLU A 247 -88.84 19.82 -33.93
C GLU A 247 -89.16 21.28 -33.61
N GLU A 248 -88.58 21.85 -32.56
CA GLU A 248 -88.71 23.26 -32.21
C GLU A 248 -88.11 24.17 -33.29
N THR A 249 -86.93 23.86 -33.78
CA THR A 249 -86.25 24.61 -34.85
C THR A 249 -86.98 24.46 -36.16
N LEU A 250 -87.60 23.31 -36.47
CA LEU A 250 -88.44 23.16 -37.65
C LEU A 250 -89.70 24.03 -37.54
N ALA A 251 -90.28 24.14 -36.35
CA ALA A 251 -91.39 25.04 -36.08
C ALA A 251 -90.95 26.51 -36.21
N ASP A 252 -89.84 26.91 -35.58
CA ASP A 252 -89.25 28.25 -35.66
C ASP A 252 -88.78 28.57 -37.08
N VAL A 253 -88.23 27.62 -37.84
CA VAL A 253 -87.85 27.80 -39.25
C VAL A 253 -89.09 27.94 -40.12
N LYS A 254 -90.20 27.25 -39.85
CA LYS A 254 -91.45 27.53 -40.58
C LYS A 254 -91.96 28.94 -40.29
N GLU A 255 -91.85 29.39 -39.05
CA GLU A 255 -92.22 30.75 -38.63
C GLU A 255 -91.28 31.81 -39.24
N LYS A 256 -89.96 31.66 -39.05
CA LYS A 256 -88.93 32.50 -39.64
C LYS A 256 -88.84 32.40 -41.15
N HIS A 257 -89.21 31.29 -41.80
CA HIS A 257 -89.31 31.24 -43.26
C HIS A 257 -90.48 32.09 -43.75
N ALA A 258 -91.54 32.25 -42.94
CA ALA A 258 -92.54 33.29 -43.17
C ALA A 258 -91.94 34.69 -42.99
N SER A 259 -91.12 34.92 -41.95
CA SER A 259 -90.41 36.18 -41.70
C SER A 259 -89.27 36.48 -42.68
N ILE A 260 -88.63 35.48 -43.26
CA ILE A 260 -87.53 35.58 -44.24
C ILE A 260 -88.10 35.83 -45.62
N ARG A 261 -89.32 35.35 -45.91
CA ARG A 261 -90.09 35.91 -47.04
C ARG A 261 -90.26 37.42 -46.93
N GLU A 262 -90.26 37.96 -45.71
CA GLU A 262 -90.29 39.39 -45.39
C GLU A 262 -88.90 40.05 -45.44
N ILE A 263 -87.84 39.35 -44.97
CA ILE A 263 -86.49 39.90 -44.78
C ILE A 263 -85.51 39.63 -45.94
N HIS A 264 -85.79 38.72 -46.88
CA HIS A 264 -84.96 38.38 -48.06
C HIS A 264 -84.82 39.53 -49.11
N LYS A 265 -84.89 40.77 -48.65
CA LYS A 265 -84.41 41.98 -49.32
C LYS A 265 -83.13 42.58 -48.69
N LEU A 266 -82.53 42.01 -47.63
CA LEU A 266 -81.35 42.60 -46.97
C LEU A 266 -80.15 41.63 -46.70
N VAL A 267 -79.34 41.44 -47.75
CA VAL A 267 -77.84 41.52 -47.85
C VAL A 267 -76.90 40.73 -46.90
N GLY A 268 -75.92 40.03 -47.49
CA GLY A 268 -74.69 39.51 -46.84
C GLY A 268 -73.39 40.11 -47.41
N ARG A 269 -72.57 40.75 -46.54
CA ARG A 269 -71.36 41.53 -46.92
C ARG A 269 -70.07 41.24 -46.10
N ASP A 270 -70.11 40.47 -45.01
CA ASP A 270 -69.00 40.42 -44.02
C ASP A 270 -67.98 39.26 -44.13
N SER A 271 -67.97 38.47 -45.21
CA SER A 271 -67.22 37.18 -45.22
C SER A 271 -65.71 37.28 -45.56
N VAL A 272 -65.28 38.20 -46.43
CA VAL A 272 -63.92 38.12 -47.03
C VAL A 272 -62.81 38.72 -46.15
N ALA A 273 -63.07 39.80 -45.42
CA ALA A 273 -62.06 40.43 -44.56
C ALA A 273 -61.69 39.60 -43.32
N GLY A 274 -62.63 38.75 -42.84
CA GLY A 274 -62.39 37.84 -41.73
C GLY A 274 -61.34 36.77 -42.03
N GLY A 275 -61.32 36.23 -43.25
CA GLY A 275 -60.38 35.19 -43.66
C GLY A 275 -58.90 35.60 -43.53
N TYR A 276 -58.53 36.78 -44.05
CA TYR A 276 -57.16 37.27 -43.98
C TYR A 276 -56.69 37.57 -42.54
N GLN A 277 -57.61 38.02 -41.68
CA GLN A 277 -57.29 38.30 -40.28
C GLN A 277 -57.02 37.02 -39.49
N THR A 278 -57.76 35.95 -39.77
CA THR A 278 -57.55 34.63 -39.14
C THR A 278 -56.21 34.03 -39.57
N SER A 279 -55.91 33.98 -40.87
CA SER A 279 -54.66 33.40 -41.38
C SER A 279 -53.41 34.16 -40.89
N ALA A 280 -53.49 35.49 -40.73
CA ALA A 280 -52.39 36.26 -40.12
C ALA A 280 -52.13 35.86 -38.65
N GLY A 281 -53.18 35.48 -37.91
CA GLY A 281 -53.07 35.01 -36.53
C GLY A 281 -52.35 33.65 -36.43
N GLU A 282 -52.59 32.76 -37.38
CA GLU A 282 -51.95 31.44 -37.46
C GLU A 282 -50.45 31.56 -37.76
N GLU A 283 -50.07 32.36 -38.76
CA GLU A 283 -48.66 32.64 -39.09
C GLU A 283 -47.88 33.23 -37.91
N LYS A 284 -48.52 34.08 -37.10
CA LYS A 284 -47.92 34.61 -35.86
C LYS A 284 -47.62 33.52 -34.84
N ALA A 285 -48.54 32.56 -34.68
CA ALA A 285 -48.38 31.46 -33.75
C ALA A 285 -47.22 30.55 -34.19
N GLU A 286 -47.12 30.25 -35.47
CA GLU A 286 -46.02 29.45 -36.05
C GLU A 286 -44.68 30.16 -35.93
N ALA A 287 -44.61 31.45 -36.23
CA ALA A 287 -43.40 32.26 -36.02
C ALA A 287 -42.91 32.19 -34.57
N ASN A 288 -43.82 32.26 -33.60
CA ASN A 288 -43.47 32.16 -32.18
C ASN A 288 -43.01 30.76 -31.79
N ARG A 289 -43.59 29.69 -32.34
CA ARG A 289 -43.14 28.30 -32.11
C ARG A 289 -41.70 28.11 -32.57
N TRP A 290 -41.39 28.51 -33.81
CA TRP A 290 -40.02 28.42 -34.35
C TRP A 290 -39.00 29.25 -33.56
N ARG A 291 -39.42 30.39 -33.00
CA ARG A 291 -38.58 31.21 -32.11
C ARG A 291 -38.22 30.46 -30.82
N TRP A 292 -39.19 29.80 -30.20
CA TRP A 292 -38.95 29.01 -28.98
C TRP A 292 -38.03 27.83 -29.25
N ILE A 293 -38.17 27.14 -30.40
CA ILE A 293 -37.28 26.06 -30.81
C ILE A 293 -35.85 26.57 -30.99
N SER A 294 -35.66 27.70 -31.67
CA SER A 294 -34.34 28.33 -31.84
C SER A 294 -33.69 28.66 -30.50
N LEU A 295 -34.46 29.21 -29.55
CA LEU A 295 -33.99 29.53 -28.21
C LEU A 295 -33.60 28.27 -27.42
N ALA A 296 -34.37 27.19 -27.55
CA ALA A 296 -34.07 25.91 -26.92
C ALA A 296 -32.77 25.28 -27.45
N CYS A 297 -32.51 25.34 -28.77
CA CYS A 297 -31.25 24.88 -29.35
C CYS A 297 -30.03 25.68 -28.83
N LEU A 298 -30.16 27.00 -28.69
CA LEU A 298 -29.10 27.84 -28.11
C LEU A 298 -28.88 27.53 -26.62
N ALA A 299 -29.94 27.34 -25.85
CA ALA A 299 -29.86 26.98 -24.44
C ALA A 299 -29.17 25.61 -24.26
N ALA A 300 -29.51 24.62 -25.08
CA ALA A 300 -28.88 23.30 -25.06
C ALA A 300 -27.38 23.38 -25.37
N ALA A 301 -26.96 24.20 -26.35
CA ALA A 301 -25.55 24.41 -26.66
C ALA A 301 -24.78 25.03 -25.48
N ILE A 302 -25.37 26.02 -24.79
CA ILE A 302 -24.76 26.67 -23.62
C ILE A 302 -24.65 25.70 -22.44
N ILE A 303 -25.71 24.93 -22.16
CA ILE A 303 -25.72 23.93 -21.09
C ILE A 303 -24.66 22.86 -21.36
N TRP A 304 -24.57 22.35 -22.59
CA TRP A 304 -23.57 21.37 -23.00
C TRP A 304 -22.13 21.87 -22.78
N LEU A 305 -21.83 23.10 -23.22
CA LEU A 305 -20.52 23.71 -23.00
C LEU A 305 -20.23 23.94 -21.51
N GLY A 306 -21.24 24.34 -20.72
CA GLY A 306 -21.11 24.52 -19.28
C GLY A 306 -20.83 23.22 -18.53
N VAL A 307 -21.49 22.12 -18.92
CA VAL A 307 -21.23 20.78 -18.38
C VAL A 307 -19.79 20.36 -18.69
N LYS A 308 -19.33 20.55 -19.94
CA LYS A 308 -17.95 20.21 -20.32
C LYS A 308 -16.91 21.08 -19.62
N TYR A 309 -17.22 22.37 -19.38
CA TYR A 309 -16.36 23.24 -18.59
C TYR A 309 -16.24 22.77 -17.13
N TRP A 310 -17.34 22.34 -16.50
CA TRP A 310 -17.34 21.86 -15.12
C TRP A 310 -16.71 20.47 -14.95
N SER A 311 -16.96 19.55 -15.88
CA SER A 311 -16.41 18.19 -15.82
C SER A 311 -14.91 18.12 -16.12
N GLY A 312 -14.33 19.20 -16.66
CA GLY A 312 -12.99 19.19 -17.22
C GLY A 312 -12.89 18.37 -18.51
N PHE A 313 -11.82 18.60 -19.27
CA PHE A 313 -11.42 17.71 -20.37
C PHE A 313 -10.50 16.64 -19.79
N SER A 314 -10.73 15.37 -20.15
CA SER A 314 -9.86 14.29 -19.71
C SER A 314 -8.44 14.49 -20.27
N THR A 315 -7.41 14.16 -19.49
CA THR A 315 -6.02 14.12 -19.95
C THR A 315 -5.69 12.72 -20.47
N THR A 316 -4.98 12.61 -21.59
CA THR A 316 -4.46 11.33 -22.08
C THR A 316 -3.47 10.75 -21.08
N THR A 317 -3.25 9.43 -21.10
CA THR A 317 -2.33 8.67 -20.20
C THR A 317 -0.89 9.22 -20.14
N ALA A 318 -0.50 10.10 -21.07
CA ALA A 318 0.78 10.80 -21.14
C ALA A 318 0.74 12.26 -20.60
N GLY A 319 -0.32 12.69 -19.90
CA GLY A 319 -0.45 14.03 -19.33
C GLY A 319 -0.78 15.15 -20.32
N GLY A 320 -1.10 14.81 -21.57
CA GLY A 320 -1.47 15.76 -22.62
C GLY A 320 -2.99 15.99 -22.73
N LEU A 321 -3.38 17.12 -23.35
CA LEU A 321 -4.76 17.43 -23.71
C LEU A 321 -5.37 16.39 -24.65
N ASN A 322 -6.57 15.89 -24.32
CA ASN A 322 -7.30 14.91 -25.13
C ASN A 322 -8.06 15.60 -26.27
N TRP A 323 -7.34 15.88 -27.37
CA TRP A 323 -7.87 16.49 -28.58
C TRP A 323 -9.15 15.85 -29.16
N PRO A 324 -9.30 14.50 -29.18
CA PRO A 324 -10.56 13.86 -29.56
C PRO A 324 -11.79 14.33 -28.78
N GLU A 325 -11.64 14.58 -27.48
CA GLU A 325 -12.75 15.03 -26.63
C GLU A 325 -13.16 16.47 -26.93
N ILE A 326 -12.18 17.33 -27.23
CA ILE A 326 -12.42 18.74 -27.60
C ILE A 326 -13.11 18.81 -28.97
N ILE A 327 -12.67 17.99 -29.93
CA ILE A 327 -13.25 17.94 -31.29
C ILE A 327 -14.70 17.41 -31.25
N THR A 328 -14.99 16.44 -30.39
CA THR A 328 -16.36 15.93 -30.24
C THR A 328 -17.28 16.92 -29.52
N ALA A 329 -16.79 17.62 -28.49
CA ALA A 329 -17.58 18.65 -27.80
C ALA A 329 -17.89 19.85 -28.71
N SER A 330 -16.91 20.29 -29.52
CA SER A 330 -17.06 21.40 -30.46
C SER A 330 -17.96 21.05 -31.65
N SER A 331 -17.87 19.83 -32.19
CA SER A 331 -18.73 19.41 -33.31
C SER A 331 -20.21 19.33 -32.92
N LEU A 332 -20.54 18.83 -31.72
CA LEU A 332 -21.92 18.81 -31.23
C LEU A 332 -22.48 20.22 -31.01
N THR A 333 -21.66 21.13 -30.48
CA THR A 333 -22.02 22.55 -30.32
C THR A 333 -22.30 23.20 -31.68
N ALA A 334 -21.49 22.91 -32.70
CA ALA A 334 -21.68 23.43 -34.05
C ALA A 334 -23.02 22.99 -34.67
N VAL A 335 -23.44 21.73 -34.44
CA VAL A 335 -24.75 21.23 -34.90
C VAL A 335 -25.90 22.00 -34.26
N PHE A 336 -25.85 22.26 -32.95
CA PHE A 336 -26.89 23.05 -32.26
C PHE A 336 -26.97 24.49 -32.77
N LEU A 337 -25.84 25.12 -33.09
CA LEU A 337 -25.81 26.47 -33.65
C LEU A 337 -26.40 26.53 -35.07
N VAL A 338 -26.10 25.54 -35.92
CA VAL A 338 -26.69 25.44 -37.25
C VAL A 338 -28.21 25.25 -37.16
N ALA A 339 -28.66 24.36 -36.27
CA ALA A 339 -30.09 24.13 -36.02
C ALA A 339 -30.81 25.38 -35.49
N ALA A 340 -30.20 26.10 -34.56
CA ALA A 340 -30.70 27.37 -34.04
C ALA A 340 -30.79 28.44 -35.15
N GLY A 341 -29.78 28.53 -36.01
CA GLY A 341 -29.75 29.45 -37.14
C GLY A 341 -30.84 29.17 -38.17
N TYR A 342 -31.06 27.90 -38.50
CA TYR A 342 -32.13 27.49 -39.42
C TYR A 342 -33.53 27.84 -38.88
N THR A 343 -33.81 27.47 -37.64
CA THR A 343 -35.12 27.70 -36.99
C THR A 343 -35.40 29.18 -36.75
N SER A 344 -34.38 29.99 -36.48
CA SER A 344 -34.50 31.45 -36.42
C SER A 344 -34.91 32.07 -37.76
N ARG A 345 -34.34 31.57 -38.87
CA ARG A 345 -34.70 32.02 -40.22
C ARG A 345 -36.13 31.60 -40.59
N GLN A 346 -36.57 30.40 -40.21
CA GLN A 346 -37.95 29.96 -40.39
C GLN A 346 -38.94 30.81 -39.60
N SER A 347 -38.63 31.14 -38.34
CA SER A 347 -39.43 32.08 -37.55
C SER A 347 -39.60 33.44 -38.24
N LYS A 348 -38.55 33.95 -38.88
CA LYS A 348 -38.58 35.22 -39.61
C LYS A 348 -39.50 35.15 -40.85
N LEU A 349 -39.49 34.04 -41.57
CA LEU A 349 -40.33 33.86 -42.76
C LEU A 349 -41.83 33.97 -42.41
N HIS A 350 -42.28 33.22 -41.41
CA HIS A 350 -43.67 33.29 -40.93
C HIS A 350 -44.03 34.69 -40.41
N ARG A 351 -43.09 35.40 -39.78
CA ARG A 351 -43.30 36.79 -39.33
C ARG A 351 -43.49 37.77 -40.49
N ASP A 352 -42.82 37.55 -41.61
CA ASP A 352 -42.97 38.38 -42.80
C ASP A 352 -44.30 38.09 -43.53
N ASN A 353 -44.74 36.82 -43.54
CA ASN A 353 -46.08 36.42 -44.02
C ASN A 353 -47.22 36.99 -43.15
N GLU A 354 -47.07 36.94 -41.81
CA GLU A 354 -48.01 37.57 -40.86
C GLU A 354 -48.26 39.04 -41.23
N LYS A 355 -47.19 39.81 -41.44
CA LYS A 355 -47.28 41.25 -41.76
C LYS A 355 -48.02 41.48 -43.08
N LEU A 356 -47.74 40.66 -44.09
CA LEU A 356 -48.36 40.74 -45.41
C LEU A 356 -49.87 40.44 -45.36
N LEU A 357 -50.26 39.33 -44.72
CA LEU A 357 -51.68 38.97 -44.56
C LEU A 357 -52.44 40.01 -43.73
N ARG A 358 -51.79 40.57 -42.71
CA ARG A 358 -52.39 41.63 -41.89
C ARG A 358 -52.53 42.93 -42.66
N SER A 359 -51.59 43.27 -43.55
CA SER A 359 -51.77 44.40 -44.48
C SER A 359 -52.93 44.16 -45.43
N TYR A 360 -53.14 42.94 -45.95
CA TYR A 360 -54.29 42.65 -46.82
C TYR A 360 -55.63 42.74 -46.08
N ALA A 361 -55.70 42.26 -44.84
CA ALA A 361 -56.89 42.41 -44.01
C ALA A 361 -57.21 43.90 -43.76
N LEU A 362 -56.19 44.72 -43.49
CA LEU A 362 -56.34 46.15 -43.28
C LEU A 362 -56.69 46.89 -44.56
N GLU A 363 -56.02 46.61 -45.67
CA GLU A 363 -56.31 47.19 -46.99
C GLU A 363 -57.75 46.86 -47.42
N THR A 364 -58.19 45.61 -47.28
CA THR A 364 -59.56 45.18 -47.61
C THR A 364 -60.61 45.87 -46.73
N LYS A 365 -60.34 45.99 -45.42
CA LYS A 365 -61.28 46.60 -44.46
C LYS A 365 -61.33 48.13 -44.57
N ALA A 366 -60.22 48.76 -44.94
CA ALA A 366 -60.10 50.20 -45.00
C ALA A 366 -60.45 50.78 -46.38
N LEU A 367 -60.44 49.97 -47.45
CA LEU A 367 -60.66 50.45 -48.82
C LEU A 367 -61.99 51.21 -48.99
N ASP A 368 -63.10 50.61 -48.57
CA ASP A 368 -64.44 51.18 -48.78
C ASP A 368 -64.59 52.58 -48.15
N PRO A 369 -64.16 52.83 -46.90
CA PRO A 369 -64.11 54.18 -46.33
C PRO A 369 -63.26 55.19 -47.12
N PHE A 370 -62.13 54.77 -47.72
CA PHE A 370 -61.21 55.69 -48.39
C PHE A 370 -61.63 56.09 -49.80
N ILE A 371 -62.42 55.25 -50.49
CA ILE A 371 -62.89 55.52 -51.85
C ILE A 371 -64.33 56.01 -51.92
N ALA A 372 -65.04 56.06 -50.79
CA ALA A 372 -66.46 56.40 -50.72
C ALA A 372 -66.82 57.77 -51.32
N SER A 373 -65.87 58.71 -51.36
CA SER A 373 -66.05 60.07 -51.90
C SER A 373 -65.74 60.24 -53.39
N LEU A 374 -65.23 59.20 -54.07
CA LEU A 374 -64.90 59.22 -55.51
C LEU A 374 -66.11 58.86 -56.37
N GLU A 375 -66.06 59.13 -57.68
CA GLU A 375 -67.12 58.66 -58.61
C GLU A 375 -67.14 57.13 -58.71
N LYS A 376 -68.31 56.56 -59.02
CA LYS A 376 -68.51 55.09 -59.01
C LYS A 376 -67.55 54.35 -59.95
N ASP A 377 -67.22 54.93 -61.09
CA ASP A 377 -66.32 54.32 -62.07
C ASP A 377 -64.88 54.29 -61.55
N GLU A 378 -64.45 55.34 -60.83
CA GLU A 378 -63.13 55.39 -60.18
C GLU A 378 -63.05 54.42 -59.00
N GLN A 379 -64.12 54.27 -58.22
CA GLN A 379 -64.19 53.27 -57.14
C GLN A 379 -64.03 51.84 -57.68
N GLN A 380 -64.68 51.52 -58.81
CA GLN A 380 -64.57 50.21 -59.44
C GLN A 380 -63.17 49.98 -60.03
N ALA A 381 -62.56 51.01 -60.64
CA ALA A 381 -61.19 50.94 -61.14
C ALA A 381 -60.18 50.64 -60.02
N ILE A 382 -60.27 51.34 -58.88
CA ILE A 382 -59.39 51.13 -57.72
C ILE A 382 -59.61 49.74 -57.10
N LYS A 383 -60.87 49.28 -56.99
CA LYS A 383 -61.16 47.91 -56.54
C LYS A 383 -60.57 46.86 -57.46
N ALA A 384 -60.67 47.04 -58.78
CA ALA A 384 -60.08 46.15 -59.76
C ALA A 384 -58.54 46.12 -59.68
N GLU A 385 -57.90 47.28 -59.43
CA GLU A 385 -56.46 47.37 -59.22
C GLU A 385 -56.02 46.67 -57.92
N LEU A 386 -56.75 46.85 -56.83
CA LEU A 386 -56.46 46.18 -55.56
C LEU A 386 -56.57 44.66 -55.70
N VAL A 387 -57.63 44.17 -56.35
CA VAL A 387 -57.80 42.74 -56.65
C VAL A 387 -56.63 42.25 -57.51
N ARG A 388 -56.24 42.99 -58.56
CA ARG A 388 -55.05 42.64 -59.37
C ARG A 388 -53.76 42.61 -58.56
N ARG A 389 -53.56 43.51 -57.59
CA ARG A 389 -52.38 43.52 -56.73
C ARG A 389 -52.38 42.35 -55.74
N MET A 390 -53.50 42.14 -55.04
CA MET A 390 -53.66 41.09 -54.02
C MET A 390 -53.54 39.67 -54.61
N PHE A 391 -54.10 39.46 -55.81
CA PHE A 391 -54.10 38.14 -56.46
C PHE A 391 -53.03 37.97 -57.54
N GLY A 392 -52.49 39.07 -58.11
CA GLY A 392 -51.48 39.04 -59.17
C GLY A 392 -50.02 39.05 -58.71
N GLN A 393 -49.73 39.40 -57.44
CA GLN A 393 -48.37 39.38 -56.89
C GLN A 393 -47.88 37.99 -56.41
N GLN A 394 -48.68 36.93 -56.55
CA GLN A 394 -48.31 35.59 -56.10
C GLN A 394 -47.09 34.97 -56.82
N ASN A 395 -46.56 35.60 -57.87
CA ASN A 395 -45.38 35.09 -58.61
C ASN A 395 -44.21 36.09 -58.79
N ALA A 396 -44.23 37.30 -58.22
CA ALA A 396 -43.19 38.31 -58.47
C ALA A 396 -42.29 38.67 -57.27
N THR A 397 -42.59 38.17 -56.07
CA THR A 397 -41.74 38.35 -54.87
C THR A 397 -41.32 37.02 -54.23
N GLY A 398 -41.43 35.94 -55.00
CA GLY A 398 -40.66 34.72 -54.77
C GLY A 398 -39.20 34.98 -55.10
N ARG A 399 -38.49 35.72 -54.24
CA ARG A 399 -37.04 35.61 -54.17
C ARG A 399 -36.75 34.24 -53.56
N ASN A 400 -36.94 33.23 -54.41
CA ASN A 400 -36.35 31.91 -54.31
C ASN A 400 -34.83 32.11 -54.46
N LYS A 401 -34.21 32.81 -53.48
CA LYS A 401 -32.83 32.51 -53.14
C LYS A 401 -32.94 31.12 -52.56
N GLN A 402 -32.81 30.12 -53.45
CA GLN A 402 -32.43 28.78 -53.05
C GLN A 402 -31.44 28.92 -51.91
N VAL A 403 -31.72 28.23 -50.81
CA VAL A 403 -30.90 28.17 -49.61
C VAL A 403 -29.54 27.59 -50.00
N LYS A 404 -28.67 28.43 -50.55
CA LYS A 404 -27.24 28.23 -50.45
C LYS A 404 -26.85 28.85 -49.12
N LEU A 405 -26.22 28.03 -48.29
CA LEU A 405 -25.46 28.50 -47.14
C LEU A 405 -24.56 29.62 -47.67
N ASP A 406 -24.92 30.87 -47.39
CA ASP A 406 -24.01 31.98 -47.69
C ASP A 406 -22.79 31.76 -46.80
N GLU A 407 -21.69 31.40 -47.44
CA GLU A 407 -20.42 31.02 -46.84
C GLU A 407 -19.99 32.07 -45.82
N GLY A 408 -20.28 33.35 -46.07
CA GLY A 408 -20.01 34.46 -45.16
C GLY A 408 -20.72 34.34 -43.81
N SER A 409 -21.99 33.92 -43.77
CA SER A 409 -22.73 33.79 -42.50
C SER A 409 -22.28 32.56 -41.69
N MET A 410 -21.97 31.45 -42.38
CA MET A 410 -21.35 30.27 -41.74
C MET A 410 -19.95 30.61 -41.23
N LYS A 411 -19.17 31.36 -42.03
CA LYS A 411 -17.82 31.79 -41.67
C LYS A 411 -17.84 32.72 -40.48
N THR A 412 -18.75 33.67 -40.37
CA THR A 412 -18.86 34.55 -39.17
C THR A 412 -19.26 33.78 -37.91
N ILE A 413 -20.12 32.76 -38.01
CA ILE A 413 -20.52 31.94 -36.86
C ILE A 413 -19.36 31.00 -36.47
N VAL A 414 -18.69 30.39 -37.44
CA VAL A 414 -17.53 29.52 -37.22
C VAL A 414 -16.32 30.30 -36.70
N GLU A 415 -16.04 31.50 -37.23
CA GLU A 415 -14.98 32.39 -36.76
C GLU A 415 -15.24 32.82 -35.31
N LYS A 416 -16.45 33.28 -34.96
CA LYS A 416 -16.76 33.66 -33.57
C LYS A 416 -16.68 32.50 -32.58
N VAL A 417 -16.99 31.28 -33.03
CA VAL A 417 -16.84 30.07 -32.21
C VAL A 417 -15.38 29.64 -32.13
N SER A 418 -14.62 29.71 -33.22
CA SER A 418 -13.18 29.46 -33.25
C SER A 418 -12.45 30.42 -32.32
N ASP A 419 -12.75 31.72 -32.40
CA ASP A 419 -12.16 32.74 -31.53
C ASP A 419 -12.53 32.49 -30.07
N GLY A 420 -13.80 32.18 -29.77
CA GLY A 420 -14.25 31.87 -28.41
C GLY A 420 -13.63 30.59 -27.83
N VAL A 421 -13.46 29.55 -28.66
CA VAL A 421 -12.78 28.31 -28.25
C VAL A 421 -11.29 28.56 -28.06
N THR A 422 -10.65 29.36 -28.91
CA THR A 422 -9.22 29.68 -28.83
C THR A 422 -8.93 30.51 -27.58
N GLU A 423 -9.80 31.47 -27.23
CA GLU A 423 -9.69 32.26 -25.99
C GLU A 423 -9.86 31.39 -24.73
N ILE A 424 -10.75 30.39 -24.77
CA ILE A 424 -10.93 29.42 -23.68
C ILE A 424 -9.71 28.49 -23.59
N VAL A 425 -9.17 28.02 -24.71
CA VAL A 425 -7.97 27.17 -24.75
C VAL A 425 -6.73 27.93 -24.26
N GLU A 426 -6.51 29.18 -24.68
CA GLU A 426 -5.42 30.03 -24.16
C GLU A 426 -5.53 30.27 -22.65
N LYS A 427 -6.75 30.50 -22.12
CA LYS A 427 -6.98 30.68 -20.69
C LYS A 427 -6.75 29.41 -19.87
N VAL A 428 -6.96 28.23 -20.46
CA VAL A 428 -6.73 26.94 -19.81
C VAL A 428 -5.24 26.56 -19.86
N VAL A 429 -4.54 26.84 -20.97
CA VAL A 429 -3.10 26.56 -21.14
C VAL A 429 -2.22 27.51 -20.30
N ASN A 430 -2.60 28.78 -20.11
CA ASN A 430 -1.84 29.72 -19.26
C ASN A 430 -2.08 29.54 -17.74
N LYS A 431 -2.89 28.56 -17.34
CA LYS A 431 -3.20 28.29 -15.92
C LYS A 431 -2.69 26.93 -15.41
N SER A 432 -1.94 26.20 -16.25
CA SER A 432 -1.05 25.08 -15.89
C SER A 432 0.39 25.53 -15.97
#